data_AF-A0AAP9TV74-F1
#
_entry.id   AF-A0AAP9TV74-F1
#
_cell.length_a   1.000
_cell.length_b   1.000
_cell.length_c   1.000
_cell.angle_alpha   90.00
_cell.angle_beta   90.00
_cell.angle_gamma   90.00
#
_symmetry.space_group_name_H-M   'P 1'
#
loop_
_entity.id
_entity.type
_entity.pdbx_description
1 polymer ?
#
loop_
_entity_poly.entity_id
_entity_poly.type
_entity_poly.pdbx_seq_one_letter_code
_entity_poly.pdbx_strand_id
1 'polypeptide(L)'
;MRKQILIVGAGFAGMWAALSAARLADKHQQAIDITVIAPQPELRVRPRFYESAVHTLVAPLQPLFDVTGVNFLQGHVEQILPDSKEVSWKDANGDIHLRRYDRLVLASGSHVNRDTVTGAAEHAFDLDQLESAAVLEQHINDLALQPESEARNTVVVCGGGFTGIEMALELPGRLREILGADAKTRVVVVERGAQPGGRWSQELRDVIIEASAELGVEWLVNAEVECVDASGVTLKDGQVISSQTVIWTVGVQANNLTAQINAPRDRQGRLHVNANLQVVGHDDIYATGDVAYAATDDKGNHALMTCQHAILLGKFAGNNAAADLLNITPLPYRQENYVTCLDLGAWGAVYSEGWDQQVKLTRAEAKKLKVSIVSELIYPPKADRAVAFEIADPLAPFV
;
A
#
# COMPACT_ATOMS: atom_id res chain seq x y z
N MET A 1 -0.15 -26.68 25.53
CA MET A 1 0.03 -25.25 25.22
C MET A 1 -0.91 -24.90 24.08
N ARG A 2 -1.50 -23.70 24.08
CA ARG A 2 -2.33 -23.24 22.95
C ARG A 2 -1.43 -22.96 21.75
N LYS A 3 -1.88 -23.37 20.56
CA LYS A 3 -1.14 -23.13 19.31
C LYS A 3 -1.12 -21.62 19.03
N GLN A 4 -0.02 -21.11 18.50
CA GLN A 4 0.22 -19.68 18.29
C GLN A 4 0.29 -19.34 16.79
N ILE A 5 -0.58 -18.45 16.34
CA ILE A 5 -0.42 -17.75 15.06
C ILE A 5 0.07 -16.35 15.36
N LEU A 6 1.25 -16.02 14.85
CA LEU A 6 1.83 -14.70 14.96
C LEU A 6 1.74 -13.97 13.62
N ILE A 7 1.24 -12.74 13.65
CA ILE A 7 1.04 -11.91 12.46
C ILE A 7 1.87 -10.65 12.63
N VAL A 8 2.71 -10.33 11.64
CA VAL A 8 3.58 -9.16 11.66
C VAL A 8 2.98 -8.10 10.74
N GLY A 9 2.46 -7.03 11.32
CA GLY A 9 1.81 -5.91 10.64
C GLY A 9 0.29 -5.90 10.80
N ALA A 10 -0.28 -4.70 10.94
CA ALA A 10 -1.72 -4.45 11.09
C ALA A 10 -2.34 -3.70 9.89
N GLY A 11 -1.65 -3.65 8.75
CA GLY A 11 -2.21 -3.14 7.49
C GLY A 11 -3.30 -4.07 6.92
N PHE A 12 -3.78 -3.78 5.69
CA PHE A 12 -4.86 -4.54 5.05
C PHE A 12 -4.69 -6.06 5.18
N ALA A 13 -3.55 -6.60 4.75
CA ALA A 13 -3.31 -8.04 4.77
C ALA A 13 -3.23 -8.61 6.19
N GLY A 14 -2.60 -7.88 7.12
CA GLY A 14 -2.44 -8.33 8.50
C GLY A 14 -3.75 -8.37 9.28
N MET A 15 -4.56 -7.31 9.15
CA MET A 15 -5.92 -7.27 9.71
C MET A 15 -6.75 -8.45 9.18
N TRP A 16 -6.84 -8.63 7.86
CA TRP A 16 -7.65 -9.70 7.27
C TRP A 16 -7.13 -11.10 7.61
N ALA A 17 -5.80 -11.28 7.73
CA ALA A 17 -5.22 -12.53 8.20
C ALA A 17 -5.64 -12.85 9.64
N ALA A 18 -5.62 -11.86 10.53
CA ALA A 18 -6.01 -12.04 11.93
C ALA A 18 -7.48 -12.46 12.06
N LEU A 19 -8.37 -11.74 11.37
CA LEU A 19 -9.81 -12.01 11.40
C LEU A 19 -10.14 -13.38 10.78
N SER A 20 -9.51 -13.72 9.65
CA SER A 20 -9.80 -15.00 8.98
C SER A 20 -9.28 -16.21 9.76
N ALA A 21 -8.11 -16.07 10.41
CA ALA A 21 -7.60 -17.08 11.35
C ALA A 21 -8.55 -17.26 12.55
N ALA A 22 -9.01 -16.16 13.15
CA ALA A 22 -9.91 -16.16 14.31
C ALA A 22 -11.26 -16.79 13.97
N ARG A 23 -11.80 -16.45 12.80
CA ARG A 23 -13.04 -17.03 12.25
C ARG A 23 -12.92 -18.56 12.11
N LEU A 24 -11.83 -19.05 11.53
CA LEU A 24 -11.67 -20.49 11.31
C LEU A 24 -11.48 -21.24 12.64
N ALA A 25 -10.71 -20.69 13.57
CA ALA A 25 -10.54 -21.24 14.91
C ALA A 25 -11.88 -21.34 15.67
N ASP A 26 -12.71 -20.28 15.59
CA ASP A 26 -14.04 -20.24 16.20
C ASP A 26 -14.99 -21.27 15.59
N LYS A 27 -15.04 -21.35 14.24
CA LYS A 27 -15.86 -22.33 13.52
C LYS A 27 -15.57 -23.77 13.94
N HIS A 28 -14.31 -24.08 14.25
CA HIS A 28 -13.87 -25.41 14.69
C HIS A 28 -13.79 -25.58 16.22
N GLN A 29 -14.18 -24.55 16.99
CA GLN A 29 -14.16 -24.54 18.46
C GLN A 29 -12.79 -24.93 19.05
N GLN A 30 -11.70 -24.45 18.44
CA GLN A 30 -10.34 -24.73 18.88
C GLN A 30 -9.68 -23.48 19.46
N ALA A 31 -8.91 -23.67 20.54
CA ALA A 31 -8.16 -22.60 21.17
C ALA A 31 -6.81 -22.38 20.45
N ILE A 32 -6.80 -21.48 19.47
CA ILE A 32 -5.60 -20.94 18.84
C ILE A 32 -5.43 -19.50 19.32
N ASP A 33 -4.27 -19.17 19.88
CA ASP A 33 -3.96 -17.78 20.22
C ASP A 33 -3.44 -17.09 18.96
N ILE A 34 -4.14 -16.03 18.56
CA ILE A 34 -3.78 -15.21 17.40
C ILE A 34 -3.26 -13.89 17.94
N THR A 35 -2.06 -13.50 17.49
CA THR A 35 -1.40 -12.28 17.96
C THR A 35 -0.92 -11.46 16.78
N VAL A 36 -1.27 -10.17 16.75
CA VAL A 36 -0.77 -9.20 15.80
C VAL A 36 0.27 -8.32 16.49
N ILE A 37 1.46 -8.17 15.89
CA ILE A 37 2.48 -7.20 16.31
C ILE A 37 2.52 -6.07 15.29
N ALA A 38 2.27 -4.84 15.73
CA ALA A 38 2.43 -3.66 14.90
C ALA A 38 2.65 -2.39 15.76
N PRO A 39 3.13 -1.28 15.18
CA PRO A 39 3.39 -0.05 15.94
C PRO A 39 2.13 0.57 16.57
N GLN A 40 0.98 0.41 15.92
CA GLN A 40 -0.32 0.92 16.35
C GLN A 40 -1.44 -0.06 15.92
N PRO A 41 -2.52 -0.19 16.72
CA PRO A 41 -3.68 -1.01 16.36
C PRO A 41 -4.63 -0.23 15.44
N GLU A 42 -4.13 0.21 14.29
CA GLU A 42 -4.87 1.02 13.33
C GLU A 42 -4.62 0.57 11.88
N LEU A 43 -5.66 0.62 11.05
CA LEU A 43 -5.54 0.51 9.61
C LEU A 43 -5.28 1.90 9.05
N ARG A 44 -4.06 2.12 8.60
CA ARG A 44 -3.66 3.30 7.82
C ARG A 44 -4.09 3.14 6.38
N VAL A 45 -4.95 4.02 5.87
CA VAL A 45 -5.54 3.90 4.53
C VAL A 45 -4.60 4.51 3.49
N ARG A 46 -3.40 3.91 3.36
CA ARG A 46 -2.31 4.32 2.47
C ARG A 46 -2.73 4.66 1.03
N PRO A 47 -3.70 3.97 0.39
CA PRO A 47 -4.20 4.35 -0.93
C PRO A 47 -4.83 5.74 -1.02
N ARG A 48 -5.07 6.42 0.10
CA ARG A 48 -5.66 7.77 0.17
C ARG A 48 -4.66 8.85 0.57
N PHE A 49 -3.39 8.52 0.81
CA PHE A 49 -2.42 9.49 1.34
C PHE A 49 -2.04 10.63 0.38
N TYR A 50 -2.52 10.60 -0.86
CA TYR A 50 -2.44 11.73 -1.79
C TYR A 50 -3.51 12.81 -1.51
N GLU A 51 -4.57 12.46 -0.78
CA GLU A 51 -5.67 13.35 -0.42
C GLU A 51 -5.27 14.33 0.69
N SER A 52 -6.13 15.33 0.94
CA SER A 52 -6.02 16.26 2.06
C SER A 52 -6.53 15.66 3.39
N ALA A 53 -6.17 16.30 4.50
CA ALA A 53 -6.55 15.90 5.86
C ALA A 53 -6.07 14.48 6.20
N VAL A 54 -4.81 14.19 5.84
CA VAL A 54 -4.25 12.84 5.85
C VAL A 54 -4.31 12.15 7.21
N HIS A 55 -4.21 12.93 8.31
CA HIS A 55 -4.33 12.44 9.69
C HIS A 55 -5.68 11.77 10.00
N THR A 56 -6.72 12.02 9.20
CA THR A 56 -8.04 11.41 9.33
C THR A 56 -8.14 10.05 8.61
N LEU A 57 -7.16 9.69 7.79
CA LEU A 57 -7.16 8.51 6.92
C LEU A 57 -6.67 7.26 7.66
N VAL A 58 -7.19 7.07 8.87
CA VAL A 58 -6.88 5.96 9.78
C VAL A 58 -8.18 5.39 10.35
N ALA A 59 -8.19 4.09 10.62
CA ALA A 59 -9.30 3.41 11.28
C ALA A 59 -8.82 2.55 12.46
N PRO A 60 -9.42 2.66 13.65
CA PRO A 60 -9.00 1.87 14.80
C PRO A 60 -9.34 0.39 14.63
N LEU A 61 -8.40 -0.49 14.97
CA LEU A 61 -8.56 -1.94 14.90
C LEU A 61 -8.76 -2.60 16.27
N GLN A 62 -8.40 -1.92 17.36
CA GLN A 62 -8.52 -2.51 18.71
C GLN A 62 -9.93 -3.02 19.02
N PRO A 63 -11.03 -2.27 18.76
CA PRO A 63 -12.38 -2.79 19.02
C PRO A 63 -12.69 -4.06 18.23
N LEU A 64 -12.17 -4.18 17.02
CA LEU A 64 -12.35 -5.35 16.17
C LEU A 64 -11.55 -6.55 16.68
N PHE A 65 -10.31 -6.32 17.14
CA PHE A 65 -9.49 -7.34 17.77
C PHE A 65 -10.12 -7.87 19.07
N ASP A 66 -10.68 -6.97 19.90
CA ASP A 66 -11.34 -7.34 21.16
C ASP A 66 -12.54 -8.26 20.93
N VAL A 67 -13.45 -7.92 20.00
CA VAL A 67 -14.65 -8.74 19.74
C VAL A 67 -14.35 -10.05 19.01
N THR A 68 -13.18 -10.17 18.37
CA THR A 68 -12.75 -11.39 17.66
C THR A 68 -11.76 -12.25 18.46
N GLY A 69 -11.31 -11.78 19.62
CA GLY A 69 -10.34 -12.49 20.47
C GLY A 69 -8.91 -12.49 19.92
N VAL A 70 -8.58 -11.55 19.03
CA VAL A 70 -7.22 -11.34 18.53
C VAL A 70 -6.43 -10.54 19.56
N ASN A 71 -5.24 -11.01 19.91
CA ASN A 71 -4.34 -10.28 20.79
C ASN A 71 -3.53 -9.26 19.97
N PHE A 72 -3.31 -8.08 20.52
CA PHE A 72 -2.46 -7.07 19.91
C PHE A 72 -1.26 -6.77 20.82
N LEU A 73 -0.06 -6.74 20.22
CA LEU A 73 1.17 -6.30 20.86
C LEU A 73 1.68 -5.06 20.14
N GLN A 74 1.75 -3.95 20.87
CA GLN A 74 2.20 -2.69 20.31
C GLN A 74 3.73 -2.64 20.25
N GLY A 75 4.29 -2.70 19.05
CA GLY A 75 5.72 -2.56 18.85
C GLY A 75 6.21 -2.83 17.43
N HIS A 76 7.51 -2.69 17.24
CA HIS A 76 8.19 -2.86 15.95
C HIS A 76 8.91 -4.21 15.90
N VAL A 77 8.61 -5.02 14.89
CA VAL A 77 9.37 -6.25 14.63
C VAL A 77 10.71 -5.90 14.00
N GLU A 78 11.80 -6.39 14.59
CA GLU A 78 13.17 -6.14 14.12
C GLU A 78 13.78 -7.40 13.51
N GLN A 79 13.51 -8.57 14.09
CA GLN A 79 14.11 -9.84 13.63
C GLN A 79 13.09 -10.98 13.57
N ILE A 80 13.16 -11.76 12.52
CA ILE A 80 12.50 -13.06 12.34
C ILE A 80 13.58 -14.13 12.48
N LEU A 81 13.36 -15.10 13.35
CA LEU A 81 14.27 -16.21 13.63
C LEU A 81 13.58 -17.52 13.22
N PRO A 82 13.66 -17.94 11.93
CA PRO A 82 12.97 -19.14 11.45
C PRO A 82 13.40 -20.42 12.20
N ASP A 83 14.68 -20.58 12.49
CA ASP A 83 15.22 -21.80 13.11
C ASP A 83 14.68 -22.04 14.54
N SER A 84 14.50 -20.97 15.33
CA SER A 84 13.95 -21.05 16.68
C SER A 84 12.43 -20.84 16.73
N LYS A 85 11.81 -20.48 15.59
CA LYS A 85 10.40 -20.10 15.42
C LYS A 85 9.99 -18.94 16.32
N GLU A 86 10.80 -17.88 16.28
CA GLU A 86 10.63 -16.69 17.12
C GLU A 86 10.68 -15.40 16.29
N VAL A 87 10.05 -14.36 16.83
CA VAL A 87 10.13 -13.00 16.32
C VAL A 87 10.59 -12.09 17.46
N SER A 88 11.65 -11.32 17.21
CA SER A 88 12.10 -10.25 18.08
C SER A 88 11.36 -8.96 17.74
N TRP A 89 10.81 -8.32 18.76
CA TRP A 89 10.11 -7.05 18.61
C TRP A 89 10.44 -6.11 19.76
N LYS A 90 10.42 -4.82 19.45
CA LYS A 90 10.72 -3.73 20.35
C LYS A 90 9.44 -3.00 20.71
N ASP A 91 9.13 -2.89 22.00
CA ASP A 91 7.95 -2.18 22.47
C ASP A 91 8.14 -0.65 22.47
N ALA A 92 7.11 0.10 22.89
CA ALA A 92 7.13 1.55 22.95
C ALA A 92 8.16 2.13 23.95
N ASN A 93 8.56 1.36 24.97
CA ASN A 93 9.60 1.75 25.93
C ASN A 93 11.01 1.47 25.39
N GLY A 94 11.09 0.69 24.31
CA GLY A 94 12.33 0.26 23.69
C GLY A 94 12.87 -1.07 24.22
N ASP A 95 12.10 -1.79 25.02
CA ASP A 95 12.46 -3.12 25.51
C ASP A 95 12.30 -4.15 24.39
N ILE A 96 13.26 -5.07 24.30
CA ILE A 96 13.28 -6.14 23.30
C ILE A 96 12.63 -7.39 23.88
N HIS A 97 11.66 -7.93 23.16
CA HIS A 97 10.89 -9.11 23.52
C HIS A 97 10.99 -10.18 22.43
N LEU A 98 10.92 -11.45 22.83
CA LEU A 98 10.80 -12.58 21.91
C LEU A 98 9.40 -13.18 21.98
N ARG A 99 8.80 -13.40 20.81
CA ARG A 99 7.51 -14.11 20.69
C ARG A 99 7.66 -15.35 19.82
N ARG A 100 7.37 -16.51 20.40
CA ARG A 100 7.32 -17.80 19.69
C ARG A 100 6.06 -17.90 18.83
N TYR A 101 6.16 -18.62 17.71
CA TYR A 101 5.02 -18.95 16.85
C TYR A 101 5.00 -20.44 16.49
N ASP A 102 3.81 -20.97 16.26
CA ASP A 102 3.65 -22.21 15.50
C ASP A 102 3.50 -21.89 14.02
N ARG A 103 2.77 -20.83 13.66
CA ARG A 103 2.72 -20.26 12.30
C ARG A 103 2.98 -18.77 12.32
N LEU A 104 3.80 -18.30 11.38
CA LEU A 104 4.07 -16.88 11.15
C LEU A 104 3.34 -16.43 9.88
N VAL A 105 2.60 -15.33 9.96
CA VAL A 105 2.07 -14.62 8.78
C VAL A 105 2.79 -13.28 8.67
N LEU A 106 3.66 -13.17 7.67
CA LEU A 106 4.38 -11.94 7.37
C LEU A 106 3.51 -11.02 6.51
N ALA A 107 3.05 -9.92 7.11
CA ALA A 107 2.18 -8.91 6.51
C ALA A 107 2.79 -7.50 6.67
N SER A 108 4.11 -7.40 6.64
CA SER A 108 4.88 -6.19 6.97
C SER A 108 4.86 -5.10 5.89
N GLY A 109 4.09 -5.29 4.82
CA GLY A 109 3.89 -4.30 3.77
C GLY A 109 5.15 -4.01 2.93
N SER A 110 5.18 -2.80 2.39
CA SER A 110 6.25 -2.28 1.52
C SER A 110 6.74 -0.93 2.03
N HIS A 111 7.83 -0.45 1.46
CA HIS A 111 8.32 0.91 1.61
C HIS A 111 8.76 1.49 0.27
N VAL A 112 8.84 2.82 0.18
CA VAL A 112 9.46 3.52 -0.95
C VAL A 112 10.95 3.69 -0.70
N ASN A 113 11.80 3.28 -1.64
CA ASN A 113 13.24 3.42 -1.54
C ASN A 113 13.73 4.74 -2.16
N ARG A 114 14.05 5.71 -1.29
CA ARG A 114 14.61 7.03 -1.66
C ARG A 114 16.14 7.06 -1.71
N ASP A 115 16.83 5.99 -1.30
CA ASP A 115 18.29 5.94 -1.29
C ASP A 115 18.90 5.65 -2.68
N THR A 116 18.04 5.38 -3.66
CA THR A 116 18.45 5.08 -5.05
C THR A 116 18.96 6.30 -5.82
N VAL A 117 18.69 7.51 -5.33
CA VAL A 117 19.06 8.77 -5.97
C VAL A 117 19.65 9.72 -4.93
N THR A 118 20.78 10.35 -5.27
CA THR A 118 21.47 11.27 -4.37
C THR A 118 20.56 12.43 -3.97
N GLY A 119 20.47 12.67 -2.65
CA GLY A 119 19.70 13.75 -2.06
C GLY A 119 18.18 13.53 -1.99
N ALA A 120 17.62 12.49 -2.64
CA ALA A 120 16.18 12.22 -2.58
C ALA A 120 15.68 11.89 -1.16
N ALA A 121 16.46 11.16 -0.36
CA ALA A 121 16.11 10.88 1.03
C ALA A 121 16.06 12.15 1.92
N GLU A 122 16.89 13.15 1.61
CA GLU A 122 17.01 14.40 2.39
C GLU A 122 16.04 15.49 1.91
N HIS A 123 15.83 15.59 0.60
CA HIS A 123 15.16 16.74 -0.03
C HIS A 123 13.81 16.41 -0.68
N ALA A 124 13.49 15.14 -0.95
CA ALA A 124 12.20 14.76 -1.51
C ALA A 124 11.23 14.30 -0.43
N PHE A 125 9.98 14.73 -0.55
CA PHE A 125 8.85 14.21 0.20
C PHE A 125 8.42 12.85 -0.34
N ASP A 126 7.75 12.06 0.49
CA ASP A 126 7.03 10.87 0.08
C ASP A 126 5.68 10.83 0.79
N LEU A 127 4.81 9.93 0.35
CA LEU A 127 3.53 9.64 0.99
C LEU A 127 3.40 8.14 1.30
N ASP A 128 4.52 7.50 1.61
CA ASP A 128 4.59 6.07 1.90
C ASP A 128 3.97 5.73 3.26
N GLN A 129 4.19 6.60 4.25
CA GLN A 129 3.69 6.49 5.61
C GLN A 129 2.77 7.67 5.94
N LEU A 130 1.95 7.49 6.98
CA LEU A 130 1.03 8.53 7.45
C LEU A 130 1.81 9.79 7.87
N GLU A 131 2.92 9.58 8.57
CA GLU A 131 3.78 10.64 9.09
C GLU A 131 4.47 11.41 7.96
N SER A 132 4.98 10.73 6.92
CA SER A 132 5.61 11.41 5.79
C SER A 132 4.60 12.16 4.92
N ALA A 133 3.42 11.57 4.71
CA ALA A 133 2.32 12.24 4.02
C ALA A 133 1.80 13.48 4.80
N ALA A 134 1.78 13.43 6.14
CA ALA A 134 1.44 14.58 6.98
C ALA A 134 2.48 15.71 6.88
N VAL A 135 3.77 15.37 6.79
CA VAL A 135 4.85 16.33 6.55
C VAL A 135 4.68 17.00 5.17
N LEU A 136 4.37 16.22 4.13
CA LEU A 136 4.08 16.76 2.80
C LEU A 136 2.86 17.68 2.80
N GLU A 137 1.78 17.28 3.47
CA GLU A 137 0.56 18.10 3.59
C GLU A 137 0.85 19.44 4.26
N GLN A 138 1.57 19.42 5.38
CA GLN A 138 1.95 20.64 6.09
C GLN A 138 2.84 21.53 5.22
N HIS A 139 3.84 20.96 4.54
CA HIS A 139 4.70 21.69 3.62
C HIS A 139 3.90 22.38 2.50
N ILE A 140 2.99 21.66 1.85
CA ILE A 140 2.13 22.21 0.80
C ILE A 140 1.30 23.39 1.33
N ASN A 141 0.73 23.28 2.53
CA ASN A 141 -0.03 24.37 3.16
C ASN A 141 0.86 25.58 3.48
N ASP A 142 2.08 25.34 3.94
CA ASP A 142 3.04 26.40 4.31
C ASP A 142 3.60 27.15 3.10
N LEU A 143 3.41 26.65 1.87
CA LEU A 143 3.76 27.40 0.66
C LEU A 143 3.05 28.76 0.61
N ALA A 144 1.85 28.90 1.17
CA ALA A 144 1.15 30.19 1.25
C ALA A 144 1.89 31.25 2.09
N LEU A 145 2.79 30.82 2.98
CA LEU A 145 3.62 31.69 3.82
C LEU A 145 4.94 32.07 3.15
N GLN A 146 5.30 31.42 2.04
CA GLN A 146 6.55 31.65 1.33
C GLN A 146 6.42 32.76 0.26
N PRO A 147 7.48 33.55 0.01
CA PRO A 147 7.50 34.54 -1.07
C PRO A 147 7.21 33.92 -2.43
N GLU A 148 6.46 34.64 -3.27
CA GLU A 148 6.15 34.17 -4.62
C GLU A 148 7.42 33.96 -5.45
N SER A 149 7.53 32.76 -6.01
CA SER A 149 8.60 32.37 -6.92
C SER A 149 8.14 31.20 -7.80
N GLU A 150 8.82 31.01 -8.93
CA GLU A 150 8.59 29.85 -9.81
C GLU A 150 8.81 28.52 -9.06
N ALA A 151 9.86 28.45 -8.24
CA ALA A 151 10.19 27.26 -7.45
C ALA A 151 9.09 26.89 -6.44
N ARG A 152 8.54 27.89 -5.72
CA ARG A 152 7.43 27.68 -4.79
C ARG A 152 6.18 27.14 -5.49
N ASN A 153 5.88 27.66 -6.68
CA ASN A 153 4.68 27.33 -7.43
C ASN A 153 4.83 26.05 -8.29
N THR A 154 6.04 25.49 -8.38
CA THR A 154 6.33 24.28 -9.16
C THR A 154 6.43 23.08 -8.23
N VAL A 155 5.66 22.03 -8.49
CA VAL A 155 5.76 20.73 -7.81
C VAL A 155 6.24 19.68 -8.80
N VAL A 156 7.28 18.93 -8.43
CA VAL A 156 7.82 17.83 -9.25
C VAL A 156 7.41 16.50 -8.62
N VAL A 157 6.71 15.66 -9.38
CA VAL A 157 6.37 14.28 -8.99
C VAL A 157 7.29 13.33 -9.75
N CYS A 158 8.16 12.64 -9.03
CA CYS A 158 9.07 11.65 -9.60
C CYS A 158 8.34 10.30 -9.69
N GLY A 159 8.06 9.86 -10.93
CA GLY A 159 7.39 8.61 -11.27
C GLY A 159 5.94 8.76 -11.73
N GLY A 160 5.61 8.27 -12.91
CA GLY A 160 4.26 8.16 -13.46
C GLY A 160 3.53 6.86 -13.09
N GLY A 161 3.80 6.34 -11.90
CA GLY A 161 3.09 5.17 -11.35
C GLY A 161 1.69 5.52 -10.86
N PHE A 162 0.97 4.53 -10.29
CA PHE A 162 -0.39 4.71 -9.75
C PHE A 162 -0.43 5.88 -8.75
N THR A 163 0.42 5.82 -7.74
CA THR A 163 0.55 6.87 -6.70
C THR A 163 0.97 8.22 -7.29
N GLY A 164 1.93 8.22 -8.20
CA GLY A 164 2.40 9.45 -8.84
C GLY A 164 1.33 10.13 -9.70
N ILE A 165 0.52 9.35 -10.42
CA ILE A 165 -0.61 9.86 -11.21
C ILE A 165 -1.68 10.47 -10.29
N GLU A 166 -2.12 9.77 -9.25
CA GLU A 166 -3.14 10.30 -8.33
C GLU A 166 -2.66 11.58 -7.65
N MET A 167 -1.41 11.59 -7.17
CA MET A 167 -0.82 12.79 -6.55
C MET A 167 -0.70 13.96 -7.54
N ALA A 168 -0.18 13.71 -8.75
CA ALA A 168 0.04 14.74 -9.74
C ALA A 168 -1.26 15.39 -10.22
N LEU A 169 -2.36 14.63 -10.34
CA LEU A 169 -3.63 15.14 -10.82
C LEU A 169 -4.49 15.77 -9.71
N GLU A 170 -4.23 15.45 -8.44
CA GLU A 170 -4.85 16.15 -7.30
C GLU A 170 -4.24 17.54 -7.06
N LEU A 171 -2.92 17.67 -7.25
CA LEU A 171 -2.16 18.87 -6.94
C LEU A 171 -2.65 20.19 -7.58
N PRO A 172 -3.06 20.25 -8.86
CA PRO A 172 -3.50 21.50 -9.48
C PRO A 172 -4.65 22.18 -8.74
N GLY A 173 -5.62 21.40 -8.25
CA GLY A 173 -6.73 21.93 -7.45
C GLY A 173 -6.24 22.43 -6.10
N ARG A 174 -5.53 21.57 -5.37
CA ARG A 174 -5.00 21.85 -4.03
C ARG A 174 -4.08 23.08 -4.01
N LEU A 175 -3.20 23.24 -5.00
CA LEU A 175 -2.30 24.39 -5.08
C LEU A 175 -3.06 25.70 -5.35
N ARG A 176 -4.13 25.68 -6.16
CA ARG A 176 -4.96 26.89 -6.39
C ARG A 176 -5.77 27.28 -5.15
N GLU A 177 -6.22 26.30 -4.36
CA GLU A 177 -6.90 26.57 -3.09
C GLU A 177 -5.96 27.26 -2.08
N ILE A 178 -4.69 26.85 -2.04
CA ILE A 178 -3.70 27.33 -1.08
C ILE A 178 -3.03 28.63 -1.53
N LEU A 179 -2.60 28.71 -2.79
CA LEU A 179 -1.84 29.84 -3.33
C LEU A 179 -2.72 30.92 -3.97
N GLY A 180 -4.02 30.62 -4.17
CA GLY A 180 -4.99 31.48 -4.84
C GLY A 180 -5.30 31.03 -6.28
N ALA A 181 -6.53 31.29 -6.73
CA ALA A 181 -7.04 30.83 -8.02
C ALA A 181 -6.22 31.34 -9.23
N ASP A 182 -5.64 32.53 -9.12
CA ASP A 182 -4.83 33.16 -10.17
C ASP A 182 -3.32 32.81 -10.07
N ALA A 183 -2.92 32.00 -9.09
CA ALA A 183 -1.52 31.59 -8.94
C ALA A 183 -1.07 30.77 -10.15
N LYS A 184 0.09 31.10 -10.71
CA LYS A 184 0.71 30.37 -11.81
C LYS A 184 1.37 29.10 -11.27
N THR A 185 0.56 28.07 -11.02
CA THR A 185 1.02 26.78 -10.52
C THR A 185 1.48 25.88 -11.66
N ARG A 186 2.47 25.05 -11.39
CA ARG A 186 3.04 24.10 -12.35
C ARG A 186 3.23 22.75 -11.67
N VAL A 187 2.71 21.67 -12.26
CA VAL A 187 2.92 20.31 -11.77
C VAL A 187 3.58 19.51 -12.88
N VAL A 188 4.72 18.90 -12.59
CA VAL A 188 5.54 18.16 -13.56
C VAL A 188 5.74 16.72 -13.08
N VAL A 189 5.34 15.76 -13.90
CA VAL A 189 5.65 14.34 -13.68
C VAL A 189 6.90 13.98 -14.46
N VAL A 190 7.93 13.50 -13.76
CA VAL A 190 9.16 12.96 -14.38
C VAL A 190 9.02 11.45 -14.52
N GLU A 191 9.04 10.95 -15.75
CA GLU A 191 8.82 9.55 -16.10
C GLU A 191 9.93 9.03 -17.02
N ARG A 192 10.49 7.86 -16.66
CA ARG A 192 11.54 7.19 -17.44
C ARG A 192 11.00 6.60 -18.74
N GLY A 193 9.76 6.14 -18.72
CA GLY A 193 9.06 5.61 -19.89
C GLY A 193 8.85 6.66 -20.98
N ALA A 194 8.67 6.19 -22.22
CA ALA A 194 8.56 7.06 -23.39
C ALA A 194 7.22 7.81 -23.52
N GLN A 195 6.26 7.54 -22.65
CA GLN A 195 4.91 8.09 -22.69
C GLN A 195 4.28 8.10 -21.29
N PRO A 196 3.36 9.04 -21.01
CA PRO A 196 2.57 9.02 -19.78
C PRO A 196 1.86 7.69 -19.63
N GLY A 197 1.85 7.12 -18.43
CA GLY A 197 1.13 5.88 -18.17
C GLY A 197 1.54 4.68 -19.04
N GLY A 198 2.80 4.62 -19.51
CA GLY A 198 3.26 3.60 -20.46
C GLY A 198 3.10 2.13 -20.01
N ARG A 199 2.92 1.88 -18.72
CA ARG A 199 2.66 0.56 -18.14
C ARG A 199 1.19 0.12 -18.16
N TRP A 200 0.28 1.03 -18.51
CA TRP A 200 -1.17 0.80 -18.55
C TRP A 200 -1.64 0.45 -19.96
N SER A 201 -2.84 -0.12 -20.06
CA SER A 201 -3.54 -0.35 -21.34
C SER A 201 -3.68 0.96 -22.12
N GLN A 202 -3.87 0.85 -23.44
CA GLN A 202 -4.04 2.02 -24.29
C GLN A 202 -5.24 2.86 -23.85
N GLU A 203 -6.39 2.22 -23.58
CA GLU A 203 -7.60 2.92 -23.12
C GLU A 203 -7.38 3.69 -21.83
N LEU A 204 -6.73 3.06 -20.83
CA LEU A 204 -6.45 3.72 -19.55
C LEU A 204 -5.44 4.86 -19.72
N ARG A 205 -4.46 4.68 -20.60
CA ARG A 205 -3.45 5.70 -20.92
C ARG A 205 -4.07 6.93 -21.56
N ASP A 206 -4.97 6.76 -22.52
CA ASP A 206 -5.64 7.86 -23.22
C ASP A 206 -6.41 8.73 -22.23
N VAL A 207 -7.09 8.11 -21.25
CA VAL A 207 -7.78 8.82 -20.16
C VAL A 207 -6.80 9.60 -19.27
N ILE A 208 -5.65 9.02 -18.91
CA ILE A 208 -4.62 9.70 -18.10
C ILE A 208 -4.07 10.94 -18.85
N ILE A 209 -3.83 10.80 -20.16
CA ILE A 209 -3.33 11.90 -21.00
C ILE A 209 -4.37 13.01 -21.11
N GLU A 210 -5.63 12.67 -21.37
CA GLU A 210 -6.75 13.63 -21.41
C GLU A 210 -6.88 14.39 -20.08
N ALA A 211 -6.86 13.68 -18.96
CA ALA A 211 -6.94 14.30 -17.63
C ALA A 211 -5.76 15.22 -17.34
N SER A 212 -4.55 14.79 -17.70
CA SER A 212 -3.34 15.60 -17.53
C SER A 212 -3.41 16.90 -18.35
N ALA A 213 -3.86 16.82 -19.60
CA ALA A 213 -3.98 17.98 -20.48
C ALA A 213 -5.01 19.00 -19.97
N GLU A 214 -6.19 18.54 -19.52
CA GLU A 214 -7.23 19.43 -18.99
C GLU A 214 -6.85 20.08 -17.65
N LEU A 215 -6.11 19.36 -16.80
CA LEU A 215 -5.66 19.89 -15.51
C LEU A 215 -4.37 20.71 -15.61
N GLY A 216 -3.69 20.69 -16.75
CA GLY A 216 -2.42 21.39 -16.96
C GLY A 216 -1.23 20.69 -16.29
N VAL A 217 -1.29 19.37 -16.13
CA VAL A 217 -0.17 18.57 -15.61
C VAL A 217 0.79 18.23 -16.74
N GLU A 218 2.05 18.64 -16.57
CA GLU A 218 3.11 18.41 -17.54
C GLU A 218 3.76 17.03 -17.32
N TRP A 219 4.12 16.37 -18.41
CA TRP A 219 4.84 15.10 -18.37
C TRP A 219 6.19 15.24 -19.07
N LEU A 220 7.27 15.04 -18.33
CA LEU A 220 8.61 14.88 -18.85
C LEU A 220 8.90 13.38 -18.97
N VAL A 221 8.73 12.87 -20.18
CA VAL A 221 8.95 11.46 -20.53
C VAL A 221 10.37 11.23 -21.03
N ASN A 222 10.82 9.97 -21.04
CA ASN A 222 12.23 9.62 -21.29
C ASN A 222 13.21 10.37 -20.36
N ALA A 223 12.74 10.77 -19.18
CA ALA A 223 13.47 11.59 -18.24
C ALA A 223 13.81 10.76 -17.00
N GLU A 224 15.07 10.86 -16.55
CA GLU A 224 15.54 10.20 -15.35
C GLU A 224 16.18 11.22 -14.42
N VAL A 225 15.75 11.21 -13.16
CA VAL A 225 16.35 12.02 -12.10
C VAL A 225 17.78 11.55 -11.83
N GLU A 226 18.72 12.50 -11.84
CA GLU A 226 20.11 12.30 -11.43
C GLU A 226 20.30 12.58 -9.94
N CYS A 227 19.82 13.73 -9.47
CA CYS A 227 19.83 14.11 -8.06
C CYS A 227 18.68 15.05 -7.69
N VAL A 228 18.42 15.13 -6.39
CA VAL A 228 17.48 16.08 -5.79
C VAL A 228 18.25 16.90 -4.77
N ASP A 229 18.08 18.22 -4.77
CA ASP A 229 18.62 19.10 -3.74
C ASP A 229 17.56 20.10 -3.26
N ALA A 230 17.92 21.00 -2.33
CA ALA A 230 17.00 21.99 -1.78
C ALA A 230 16.43 22.98 -2.82
N SER A 231 16.97 23.05 -4.03
CA SER A 231 16.54 23.92 -5.12
C SER A 231 15.65 23.22 -6.17
N GLY A 232 15.59 21.89 -6.15
CA GLY A 232 14.72 21.09 -7.01
C GLY A 232 15.36 19.80 -7.52
N VAL A 233 15.17 19.52 -8.82
CA VAL A 233 15.55 18.25 -9.45
C VAL A 233 16.52 18.51 -10.60
N THR A 234 17.61 17.75 -10.65
CA THR A 234 18.48 17.66 -11.83
C THR A 234 18.24 16.32 -12.53
N LEU A 235 18.02 16.36 -13.84
CA LEU A 235 17.85 15.20 -14.70
C LEU A 235 19.20 14.78 -15.31
N LYS A 236 19.31 13.52 -15.72
CA LYS A 236 20.56 12.97 -16.31
C LYS A 236 20.99 13.61 -17.63
N ASP A 237 20.09 14.33 -18.31
CA ASP A 237 20.43 15.09 -19.51
C ASP A 237 20.94 16.52 -19.20
N GLY A 238 21.05 16.86 -17.91
CA GLY A 238 21.49 18.16 -17.41
C GLY A 238 20.37 19.19 -17.25
N GLN A 239 19.12 18.87 -17.59
CA GLN A 239 17.99 19.76 -17.31
C GLN A 239 17.76 19.90 -15.81
N VAL A 240 17.55 21.13 -15.35
CA VAL A 240 17.23 21.45 -13.94
C VAL A 240 15.79 21.98 -13.86
N ILE A 241 15.02 21.44 -12.92
CA ILE A 241 13.66 21.88 -12.64
C ILE A 241 13.66 22.52 -11.24
N SER A 242 13.51 23.84 -11.20
CA SER A 242 13.47 24.56 -9.93
C SER A 242 12.14 24.29 -9.21
N SER A 243 12.22 23.80 -7.96
CA SER A 243 11.04 23.44 -7.18
C SER A 243 11.36 23.40 -5.69
N GLN A 244 10.44 23.92 -4.88
CA GLN A 244 10.48 23.76 -3.41
C GLN A 244 9.77 22.47 -2.95
N THR A 245 9.15 21.72 -3.88
CA THR A 245 8.34 20.55 -3.56
C THR A 245 8.62 19.42 -4.55
N VAL A 246 9.49 18.50 -4.16
CA VAL A 246 9.78 17.28 -4.93
C VAL A 246 9.14 16.10 -4.21
N ILE A 247 8.26 15.36 -4.89
CA ILE A 247 7.55 14.20 -4.34
C ILE A 247 8.06 12.94 -5.02
N TRP A 248 8.54 11.99 -4.23
CA TRP A 248 9.11 10.73 -4.70
C TRP A 248 8.10 9.59 -4.60
N THR A 249 7.77 8.97 -5.75
CA THR A 249 6.77 7.90 -5.82
C THR A 249 7.27 6.63 -6.51
N VAL A 250 8.58 6.53 -6.78
CA VAL A 250 9.21 5.38 -7.44
C VAL A 250 9.94 4.47 -6.46
N GLY A 251 10.17 3.22 -6.87
CA GLY A 251 11.03 2.30 -6.11
C GLY A 251 10.36 1.66 -4.90
N VAL A 252 9.05 1.34 -5.00
CA VAL A 252 8.37 0.54 -3.99
C VAL A 252 9.03 -0.85 -3.87
N GLN A 253 9.36 -1.26 -2.65
CA GLN A 253 10.01 -2.52 -2.33
C GLN A 253 9.30 -3.19 -1.15
N ALA A 254 9.25 -4.52 -1.15
CA ALA A 254 8.79 -5.29 0.00
C ALA A 254 9.63 -4.94 1.24
N ASN A 255 9.03 -5.04 2.42
CA ASN A 255 9.75 -4.78 3.66
C ASN A 255 11.00 -5.68 3.82
N ASN A 256 12.09 -5.13 4.36
CA ASN A 256 13.36 -5.81 4.53
C ASN A 256 13.31 -7.04 5.46
N LEU A 257 12.26 -7.20 6.27
CA LEU A 257 12.02 -8.44 7.02
C LEU A 257 11.98 -9.69 6.12
N THR A 258 11.57 -9.54 4.85
CA THR A 258 11.62 -10.63 3.86
C THR A 258 13.03 -11.18 3.61
N ALA A 259 14.08 -10.37 3.80
CA ALA A 259 15.46 -10.77 3.59
C ALA A 259 15.99 -11.69 4.70
N GLN A 260 15.34 -11.71 5.86
CA GLN A 260 15.71 -12.53 7.01
C GLN A 260 15.20 -13.99 6.90
N ILE A 261 14.33 -14.25 5.91
CA ILE A 261 13.86 -15.59 5.59
C ILE A 261 14.69 -16.11 4.40
N ASN A 262 15.33 -17.26 4.57
CA ASN A 262 16.08 -17.90 3.49
C ASN A 262 15.10 -18.56 2.50
N ALA A 263 14.59 -17.78 1.54
CA ALA A 263 13.68 -18.22 0.50
C ALA A 263 13.84 -17.37 -0.77
N PRO A 264 13.41 -17.86 -1.95
CA PRO A 264 13.45 -17.10 -3.19
C PRO A 264 12.61 -15.81 -3.10
N ARG A 265 13.14 -14.73 -3.68
CA ARG A 265 12.48 -13.41 -3.76
C ARG A 265 12.50 -12.87 -5.19
N ASP A 266 11.47 -12.10 -5.55
CA ASP A 266 11.46 -11.34 -6.80
C ASP A 266 12.36 -10.09 -6.70
N ARG A 267 12.48 -9.36 -7.82
CA ARG A 267 13.28 -8.12 -7.91
C ARG A 267 12.82 -6.98 -6.97
N GLN A 268 11.61 -7.06 -6.43
CA GLN A 268 11.06 -6.09 -5.47
C GLN A 268 11.22 -6.58 -4.02
N GLY A 269 11.86 -7.73 -3.80
CA GLY A 269 12.06 -8.33 -2.48
C GLY A 269 10.89 -9.19 -2.00
N ARG A 270 9.88 -9.44 -2.83
CA ARG A 270 8.69 -10.22 -2.44
C ARG A 270 9.02 -11.70 -2.39
N LEU A 271 8.62 -12.39 -1.31
CA LEU A 271 8.83 -13.82 -1.13
C LEU A 271 7.95 -14.62 -2.08
N HIS A 272 8.55 -15.60 -2.77
CA HIS A 272 7.79 -16.56 -3.56
C HIS A 272 6.98 -17.45 -2.63
N VAL A 273 5.68 -17.59 -2.92
CA VAL A 273 4.77 -18.44 -2.15
C VAL A 273 4.11 -19.50 -3.03
N ASN A 274 3.71 -20.61 -2.42
CA ASN A 274 2.86 -21.61 -3.08
C ASN A 274 1.39 -21.14 -3.16
N ALA A 275 0.51 -21.96 -3.75
CA ALA A 275 -0.91 -21.64 -3.87
C ALA A 275 -1.63 -21.48 -2.52
N ASN A 276 -1.08 -22.00 -1.42
CA ASN A 276 -1.63 -21.84 -0.07
C ASN A 276 -1.04 -20.62 0.67
N LEU A 277 -0.22 -19.81 -0.01
CA LEU A 277 0.50 -18.65 0.50
C LEU A 277 1.62 -18.97 1.51
N GLN A 278 2.06 -20.23 1.59
CA GLN A 278 3.26 -20.60 2.33
C GLN A 278 4.51 -20.18 1.56
N VAL A 279 5.50 -19.64 2.25
CA VAL A 279 6.80 -19.26 1.68
C VAL A 279 7.51 -20.51 1.18
N VAL A 280 8.01 -20.48 -0.06
CA VAL A 280 8.71 -21.63 -0.64
C VAL A 280 9.91 -22.03 0.24
N GLY A 281 9.91 -23.29 0.68
CA GLY A 281 10.94 -23.85 1.57
C GLY A 281 10.63 -23.74 3.07
N HIS A 282 9.49 -23.17 3.46
CA HIS A 282 9.06 -23.03 4.87
C HIS A 282 7.60 -23.45 5.02
N ASP A 283 7.34 -24.50 5.80
CA ASP A 283 5.97 -25.01 6.00
C ASP A 283 5.15 -24.18 7.00
N ASP A 284 5.83 -23.38 7.83
CA ASP A 284 5.25 -22.65 8.95
C ASP A 284 5.25 -21.12 8.78
N ILE A 285 5.74 -20.62 7.64
CA ILE A 285 5.76 -19.19 7.32
C ILE A 285 4.88 -18.91 6.11
N TYR A 286 3.97 -17.97 6.25
CA TYR A 286 3.11 -17.44 5.20
C TYR A 286 3.52 -16.00 4.90
N ALA A 287 3.48 -15.62 3.63
CA ALA A 287 3.65 -14.23 3.22
C ALA A 287 2.37 -13.71 2.57
N THR A 288 1.99 -12.47 2.88
CA THR A 288 0.74 -11.88 2.41
C THR A 288 0.87 -10.38 2.14
N GLY A 289 -0.07 -9.82 1.37
CA GLY A 289 0.00 -8.43 0.91
C GLY A 289 1.27 -8.15 0.11
N ASP A 290 1.86 -6.98 0.31
CA ASP A 290 2.96 -6.49 -0.52
C ASP A 290 4.25 -7.31 -0.43
N VAL A 291 4.43 -8.15 0.60
CA VAL A 291 5.61 -9.03 0.71
C VAL A 291 5.47 -10.34 -0.05
N ALA A 292 4.29 -10.65 -0.60
CA ALA A 292 4.04 -11.91 -1.29
C ALA A 292 4.16 -11.78 -2.82
N TYR A 293 4.95 -12.66 -3.42
CA TYR A 293 4.93 -12.94 -4.85
C TYR A 293 4.02 -14.16 -5.06
N ALA A 294 2.71 -13.91 -5.18
CA ALA A 294 1.67 -14.93 -5.30
C ALA A 294 1.07 -14.93 -6.70
N ALA A 295 0.92 -16.11 -7.30
CA ALA A 295 0.14 -16.27 -8.52
C ALA A 295 -1.35 -16.04 -8.22
N THR A 296 -2.04 -15.24 -9.03
CA THR A 296 -3.48 -14.98 -8.88
C THR A 296 -4.31 -15.97 -9.69
N ASP A 297 -3.72 -16.56 -10.72
CA ASP A 297 -4.32 -17.52 -11.64
C ASP A 297 -3.28 -18.44 -12.29
N ASP A 298 -3.73 -19.31 -13.18
CA ASP A 298 -2.87 -20.23 -13.94
C ASP A 298 -2.43 -19.63 -15.30
N LYS A 299 -2.69 -18.33 -15.53
CA LYS A 299 -2.39 -17.60 -16.78
C LYS A 299 -1.09 -16.79 -16.69
N GLY A 300 -0.39 -16.88 -15.55
CA GLY A 300 0.87 -16.18 -15.29
C GLY A 300 0.70 -14.81 -14.62
N ASN A 301 -0.52 -14.44 -14.22
CA ASN A 301 -0.75 -13.22 -13.47
C ASN A 301 -0.33 -13.40 -12.01
N HIS A 302 0.23 -12.33 -11.45
CA HIS A 302 0.72 -12.31 -10.07
C HIS A 302 0.15 -11.11 -9.34
N ALA A 303 -0.11 -11.29 -8.06
CA ALA A 303 -0.64 -10.24 -7.19
C ALA A 303 0.25 -9.00 -7.27
N LEU A 304 -0.38 -7.84 -7.32
CA LEU A 304 0.27 -6.54 -7.27
C LEU A 304 0.32 -6.03 -5.82
N MET A 305 1.22 -5.10 -5.54
CA MET A 305 1.35 -4.43 -4.24
C MET A 305 0.24 -3.39 -4.08
N THR A 306 -1.00 -3.86 -3.86
CA THR A 306 -2.22 -3.05 -3.79
C THR A 306 -3.13 -3.50 -2.66
N CYS A 307 -3.94 -2.59 -2.11
CA CYS A 307 -4.93 -2.94 -1.09
C CYS A 307 -5.92 -4.02 -1.58
N GLN A 308 -6.32 -3.97 -2.86
CA GLN A 308 -7.19 -4.98 -3.48
C GLN A 308 -6.64 -6.40 -3.33
N HIS A 309 -5.37 -6.64 -3.64
CA HIS A 309 -4.76 -7.96 -3.46
C HIS A 309 -4.49 -8.24 -1.98
N ALA A 310 -4.04 -7.24 -1.22
CA ALA A 310 -3.72 -7.40 0.19
C ALA A 310 -4.92 -7.89 1.02
N ILE A 311 -6.13 -7.44 0.69
CA ILE A 311 -7.36 -7.88 1.37
C ILE A 311 -7.56 -9.39 1.20
N LEU A 312 -7.60 -9.89 -0.05
CA LEU A 312 -7.81 -11.31 -0.30
C LEU A 312 -6.62 -12.16 0.13
N LEU A 313 -5.38 -11.76 -0.18
CA LEU A 313 -4.18 -12.42 0.31
C LEU A 313 -4.20 -12.56 1.84
N GLY A 314 -4.65 -11.52 2.56
CA GLY A 314 -4.77 -11.54 4.01
C GLY A 314 -5.74 -12.63 4.47
N LYS A 315 -6.96 -12.63 3.93
CA LYS A 315 -7.98 -13.65 4.27
C LYS A 315 -7.46 -15.06 4.02
N PHE A 316 -6.91 -15.34 2.84
CA PHE A 316 -6.39 -16.67 2.50
C PHE A 316 -5.21 -17.08 3.39
N ALA A 317 -4.24 -16.19 3.65
CA ALA A 317 -3.06 -16.52 4.46
C ALA A 317 -3.43 -16.83 5.91
N GLY A 318 -4.29 -16.01 6.53
CA GLY A 318 -4.77 -16.25 7.89
C GLY A 318 -5.58 -17.54 8.01
N ASN A 319 -6.50 -17.77 7.06
CA ASN A 319 -7.27 -19.01 7.01
C ASN A 319 -6.35 -20.23 6.86
N ASN A 320 -5.37 -20.19 5.97
CA ASN A 320 -4.50 -21.34 5.71
C ASN A 320 -3.52 -21.62 6.85
N ALA A 321 -3.02 -20.57 7.53
CA ALA A 321 -2.24 -20.73 8.75
C ALA A 321 -3.04 -21.43 9.86
N ALA A 322 -4.31 -21.04 10.04
CA ALA A 322 -5.20 -21.72 10.97
C ALA A 322 -5.56 -23.15 10.50
N ALA A 323 -5.85 -23.34 9.21
CA ALA A 323 -6.23 -24.63 8.64
C ALA A 323 -5.15 -25.68 8.86
N ASP A 324 -3.90 -25.29 8.65
CA ASP A 324 -2.75 -26.16 8.84
C ASP A 324 -2.57 -26.58 10.31
N LEU A 325 -2.75 -25.64 11.26
CA LEU A 325 -2.77 -25.98 12.69
C LEU A 325 -3.97 -26.85 13.10
N LEU A 326 -5.07 -26.78 12.36
CA LEU A 326 -6.27 -27.59 12.59
C LEU A 326 -6.23 -28.94 11.86
N ASN A 327 -5.19 -29.21 11.06
CA ASN A 327 -5.09 -30.36 10.16
C ASN A 327 -6.29 -30.47 9.20
N ILE A 328 -6.77 -29.34 8.68
CA ILE A 328 -7.82 -29.29 7.66
C ILE A 328 -7.25 -28.77 6.34
N THR A 329 -7.87 -29.18 5.23
CA THR A 329 -7.40 -28.83 3.89
C THR A 329 -7.34 -27.30 3.71
N PRO A 330 -6.19 -26.73 3.32
CA PRO A 330 -6.08 -25.31 3.04
C PRO A 330 -6.85 -24.92 1.78
N LEU A 331 -7.16 -23.63 1.65
CA LEU A 331 -7.80 -23.05 0.47
C LEU A 331 -6.73 -22.46 -0.46
N PRO A 332 -6.60 -22.96 -1.70
CA PRO A 332 -5.70 -22.35 -2.68
C PRO A 332 -6.16 -20.92 -3.00
N TYR A 333 -5.23 -19.96 -2.91
CA TYR A 333 -5.45 -18.57 -3.31
C TYR A 333 -5.66 -18.48 -4.82
N ARG A 334 -6.76 -17.83 -5.20
CA ARG A 334 -7.07 -17.44 -6.58
C ARG A 334 -7.79 -16.09 -6.56
N GLN A 335 -7.42 -15.22 -7.49
CA GLN A 335 -8.03 -13.91 -7.68
C GLN A 335 -7.92 -13.51 -9.15
N GLU A 336 -8.75 -14.13 -10.00
CA GLU A 336 -8.72 -13.83 -11.45
C GLU A 336 -9.19 -12.39 -11.75
N ASN A 337 -10.14 -11.89 -10.96
CA ASN A 337 -10.69 -10.55 -11.12
C ASN A 337 -9.66 -9.49 -10.68
N TYR A 338 -9.36 -8.59 -11.61
CA TYR A 338 -8.51 -7.43 -11.39
C TYR A 338 -9.23 -6.17 -11.85
N VAL A 339 -9.18 -5.12 -11.04
CA VAL A 339 -9.74 -3.81 -11.39
C VAL A 339 -8.70 -2.72 -11.11
N THR A 340 -8.80 -1.61 -11.81
CA THR A 340 -8.00 -0.42 -11.56
C THR A 340 -8.94 0.76 -11.37
N CYS A 341 -8.77 1.50 -10.28
CA CYS A 341 -9.56 2.71 -10.02
C CYS A 341 -8.62 3.86 -9.63
N LEU A 342 -8.23 4.66 -10.62
CA LEU A 342 -7.34 5.80 -10.45
C LEU A 342 -8.14 7.06 -10.21
N ASP A 343 -7.83 7.77 -9.14
CA ASP A 343 -8.29 9.14 -8.96
C ASP A 343 -7.50 10.09 -9.87
N LEU A 344 -8.20 11.02 -10.51
CA LEU A 344 -7.63 11.98 -11.45
C LEU A 344 -7.95 13.42 -10.99
N GLY A 345 -8.05 13.61 -9.68
CA GLY A 345 -8.32 14.89 -9.04
C GLY A 345 -9.66 15.50 -9.45
N ALA A 346 -9.65 16.80 -9.77
CA ALA A 346 -10.86 17.53 -10.17
C ALA A 346 -11.46 17.05 -11.51
N TRP A 347 -10.69 16.31 -12.32
CA TRP A 347 -11.18 15.73 -13.58
C TRP A 347 -12.18 14.58 -13.33
N GLY A 348 -12.11 13.95 -12.15
CA GLY A 348 -12.89 12.78 -11.76
C GLY A 348 -11.98 11.58 -11.52
N ALA A 349 -12.38 10.40 -11.98
CA ALA A 349 -11.56 9.19 -11.88
C ALA A 349 -11.69 8.35 -13.15
N VAL A 350 -10.98 7.23 -13.19
CA VAL A 350 -11.16 6.19 -14.21
C VAL A 350 -11.23 4.83 -13.54
N TYR A 351 -12.17 4.00 -14.00
CA TYR A 351 -12.35 2.64 -13.53
C TYR A 351 -12.24 1.67 -14.71
N SER A 352 -11.40 0.65 -14.57
CA SER A 352 -11.23 -0.41 -15.55
C SER A 352 -11.26 -1.80 -14.92
N GLU A 353 -11.59 -2.78 -15.74
CA GLU A 353 -11.70 -4.19 -15.37
C GLU A 353 -10.79 -5.06 -16.23
N GLY A 354 -10.36 -6.19 -15.67
CA GLY A 354 -9.50 -7.15 -16.33
C GLY A 354 -8.02 -6.77 -16.27
N TRP A 355 -7.16 -7.77 -16.47
CA TRP A 355 -5.70 -7.58 -16.57
C TRP A 355 -5.29 -6.79 -17.81
N ASP A 356 -6.15 -6.74 -18.83
CA ASP A 356 -6.06 -5.87 -20.00
C ASP A 356 -6.63 -4.45 -19.76
N GLN A 357 -7.20 -4.20 -18.57
CA GLN A 357 -7.63 -2.88 -18.09
C GLN A 357 -8.58 -2.17 -19.05
N GLN A 358 -9.67 -2.84 -19.44
CA GLN A 358 -10.72 -2.25 -20.26
C GLN A 358 -11.47 -1.18 -19.47
N VAL A 359 -11.51 0.05 -19.97
CA VAL A 359 -12.15 1.17 -19.28
C VAL A 359 -13.67 0.98 -19.28
N LYS A 360 -14.29 1.11 -18.11
CA LYS A 360 -15.74 0.95 -17.92
C LYS A 360 -16.42 2.24 -17.50
N LEU A 361 -15.78 3.04 -16.65
CA LEU A 361 -16.31 4.33 -16.19
C LEU A 361 -15.19 5.38 -16.20
N THR A 362 -15.57 6.64 -16.41
CA THR A 362 -14.68 7.80 -16.34
C THR A 362 -15.36 8.96 -15.60
N ARG A 363 -14.61 10.04 -15.35
CA ARG A 363 -15.13 11.32 -14.83
C ARG A 363 -15.88 11.14 -13.50
N ALA A 364 -17.03 11.79 -13.34
CA ALA A 364 -17.80 11.82 -12.11
C ALA A 364 -18.38 10.45 -11.72
N GLU A 365 -18.74 9.60 -12.68
CA GLU A 365 -19.29 8.27 -12.40
C GLU A 365 -18.22 7.36 -11.80
N ALA A 366 -17.02 7.35 -12.38
CA ALA A 366 -15.88 6.66 -11.80
C ALA A 366 -15.46 7.27 -10.46
N LYS A 367 -15.51 8.60 -10.30
CA LYS A 367 -15.16 9.26 -9.02
C LYS A 367 -16.11 8.84 -7.90
N LYS A 368 -17.41 8.72 -8.20
CA LYS A 368 -18.40 8.21 -7.23
C LYS A 368 -18.06 6.79 -6.78
N LEU A 369 -17.68 5.92 -7.73
CA LEU A 369 -17.25 4.55 -7.41
C LEU A 369 -15.96 4.56 -6.58
N LYS A 370 -14.95 5.33 -6.99
CA LYS A 370 -13.68 5.50 -6.25
C LYS A 370 -13.96 5.90 -4.80
N VAL A 371 -14.80 6.91 -4.57
CA VAL A 371 -15.15 7.39 -3.21
C VAL A 371 -15.80 6.30 -2.37
N SER A 372 -16.73 5.52 -2.92
CA SER A 372 -17.34 4.39 -2.21
C SER A 372 -16.31 3.30 -1.88
N ILE A 373 -15.42 2.97 -2.84
CA ILE A 373 -14.34 2.01 -2.61
C ILE A 373 -13.44 2.49 -1.46
N VAL A 374 -12.93 3.71 -1.54
CA VAL A 374 -11.92 4.17 -0.61
C VAL A 374 -12.48 4.62 0.73
N SER A 375 -13.77 4.95 0.85
CA SER A 375 -14.38 5.42 2.11
C SER A 375 -15.18 4.36 2.86
N GLU A 376 -15.57 3.27 2.19
CA GLU A 376 -16.44 2.25 2.77
C GLU A 376 -15.83 0.85 2.59
N LEU A 377 -15.63 0.42 1.34
CA LEU A 377 -15.29 -0.96 1.02
C LEU A 377 -13.97 -1.43 1.63
N ILE A 378 -12.95 -0.58 1.58
CA ILE A 378 -11.60 -0.95 2.06
C ILE A 378 -11.41 -0.66 3.55
N TYR A 379 -12.39 -0.06 4.24
CA TYR A 379 -12.30 0.16 5.68
C TYR A 379 -12.56 -1.13 6.47
N PRO A 380 -12.13 -1.19 7.75
CA PRO A 380 -12.41 -2.34 8.60
C PRO A 380 -13.92 -2.55 8.73
N PRO A 381 -14.39 -3.81 8.82
CA PRO A 381 -15.79 -4.07 9.13
C PRO A 381 -16.14 -3.50 10.51
N LYS A 382 -17.44 -3.34 10.77
CA LYS A 382 -17.93 -3.00 12.11
C LYS A 382 -17.33 -3.96 13.14
N ALA A 383 -16.98 -3.44 14.31
CA ALA A 383 -16.55 -4.23 15.47
C ALA A 383 -17.73 -5.03 16.06
N ASP A 384 -18.16 -6.02 15.29
CA ASP A 384 -19.16 -7.03 15.61
C ASP A 384 -18.59 -8.37 15.16
N ARG A 385 -18.59 -9.35 16.06
CA ARG A 385 -17.93 -10.63 15.83
C ARG A 385 -18.52 -11.38 14.63
N ALA A 386 -19.85 -11.42 14.51
CA ALA A 386 -20.52 -12.16 13.45
C ALA A 386 -20.26 -11.51 12.09
N VAL A 387 -20.38 -10.18 12.01
CA VAL A 387 -20.09 -9.41 10.78
C VAL A 387 -18.63 -9.55 10.37
N ALA A 388 -17.70 -9.42 11.31
CA ALA A 388 -16.28 -9.56 11.04
C ALA A 388 -15.93 -10.95 10.49
N PHE A 389 -16.50 -12.00 11.09
CA PHE A 389 -16.27 -13.38 10.69
C PHE A 389 -16.92 -13.72 9.34
N GLU A 390 -18.11 -13.20 9.04
CA GLU A 390 -18.74 -13.38 7.73
C GLU A 390 -17.86 -12.80 6.62
N ILE A 391 -17.42 -11.55 6.78
CA ILE A 391 -16.63 -10.86 5.73
C ILE A 391 -15.20 -11.40 5.66
N ALA A 392 -14.65 -11.94 6.74
CA ALA A 392 -13.31 -12.53 6.77
C ALA A 392 -13.21 -13.91 6.11
N ASP A 393 -14.30 -14.51 5.63
CA ASP A 393 -14.24 -15.73 4.83
C ASP A 393 -13.46 -15.49 3.53
N PRO A 394 -12.42 -16.28 3.22
CA PRO A 394 -11.69 -16.17 1.96
C PRO A 394 -12.57 -16.32 0.71
N LEU A 395 -13.72 -17.02 0.84
CA LEU A 395 -14.67 -17.26 -0.24
C LEU A 395 -15.85 -16.27 -0.24
N ALA A 396 -15.90 -15.34 0.72
CA ALA A 396 -16.90 -14.27 0.68
C ALA A 396 -16.65 -13.38 -0.55
N PRO A 397 -17.69 -13.02 -1.31
CA PRO A 397 -17.57 -12.05 -2.40
C PRO A 397 -16.90 -10.77 -1.92
N PHE A 398 -15.90 -10.30 -2.67
CA PHE A 398 -15.26 -9.02 -2.44
C PHE A 398 -15.60 -8.12 -3.63
N VAL A 399 -16.73 -7.41 -3.49
CA VAL A 399 -17.46 -6.65 -4.53
C VAL A 399 -18.03 -7.52 -5.65
#